data_AF-A0A7C5BYV9-F1
#
_entry.id   AF-A0A7C5BYV9-F1
#
_cell.length_a   1.000
_cell.length_b   1.000
_cell.length_c   1.000
_cell.angle_alpha   90.00
_cell.angle_beta   90.00
_cell.angle_gamma   90.00
#
_symmetry.space_group_name_H-M   'P 1'
#
loop_
_entity.id
_entity.type
_entity.pdbx_description
1 polymer ?
#
loop_
_entity_poly.entity_id
_entity_poly.type
_entity_poly.pdbx_seq_one_letter_code
_entity_poly.pdbx_strand_id
1 'polypeptide(L)'
;MDSVPALEFKPNLPEVLARLMRWINRQAQGEIFAVLNIRTRALEDFAARYSPGYCPPPTLEDRLQFWENHLAERAALEDDSIPAAYLSEFDQGLYGALVGGVPQYMAHPENGWISSMVHPILKDRSQLERLRFDRGGPGVRGNRAWL
;
A
#
# COMPACT_ATOMS: atom_id res chain seq x y z
N MET A 1 -24.14 5.31 -15.59
CA MET A 1 -22.78 5.01 -15.11
C MET A 1 -21.95 4.78 -16.33
N ASP A 2 -20.99 5.65 -16.60
CA ASP A 2 -20.00 5.43 -17.66
C ASP A 2 -19.30 4.09 -17.39
N SER A 3 -18.94 3.35 -18.45
CA SER A 3 -18.33 2.02 -18.28
C SER A 3 -17.01 2.15 -17.51
N VAL A 4 -16.93 1.52 -16.34
CA VAL A 4 -15.68 1.47 -15.58
C VAL A 4 -14.66 0.72 -16.45
N PRO A 5 -13.53 1.33 -16.81
CA PRO A 5 -12.52 0.65 -17.62
C PRO A 5 -12.00 -0.57 -16.86
N ALA A 6 -11.74 -1.66 -17.59
CA ALA A 6 -11.05 -2.81 -17.02
C ALA A 6 -9.67 -2.37 -16.52
N LEU A 7 -9.35 -2.70 -15.26
CA LEU A 7 -7.97 -2.61 -14.77
C LEU A 7 -7.21 -3.80 -15.35
N GLU A 8 -6.00 -3.55 -15.85
CA GLU A 8 -5.12 -4.59 -16.43
C GLU A 8 -4.98 -5.80 -15.51
N PHE A 9 -4.89 -5.57 -14.20
CA PHE A 9 -4.74 -6.62 -13.19
C PHE A 9 -6.05 -7.18 -12.63
N LYS A 10 -7.21 -6.84 -13.22
CA LYS A 10 -8.51 -7.43 -12.85
C LYS A 10 -9.45 -7.36 -14.05
N PRO A 11 -9.31 -8.28 -15.03
CA PRO A 11 -10.13 -8.27 -16.24
C PRO A 11 -11.65 -8.30 -15.96
N ASN A 12 -12.07 -8.97 -14.88
CA ASN A 12 -13.47 -9.08 -14.43
C ASN A 12 -13.88 -7.97 -13.42
N LEU A 13 -13.16 -6.84 -13.39
CA LEU A 13 -13.44 -5.73 -12.47
C LEU A 13 -14.89 -5.21 -12.57
N PRO A 14 -15.50 -5.01 -13.76
CA PRO A 14 -16.87 -4.51 -13.83
C PRO A 14 -17.87 -5.41 -13.09
N GLU A 15 -17.72 -6.74 -13.22
CA GLU A 15 -18.57 -7.72 -12.53
C GLU A 15 -18.34 -7.69 -11.02
N VAL A 16 -17.08 -7.62 -10.59
CA VAL A 16 -16.71 -7.52 -9.16
C VAL A 16 -17.32 -6.27 -8.53
N LEU A 17 -17.19 -5.11 -9.19
CA LEU A 17 -17.76 -3.86 -8.70
C LEU A 17 -19.28 -3.91 -8.61
N ALA A 18 -19.95 -4.51 -9.61
CA ALA A 18 -21.40 -4.68 -9.56
C ALA A 18 -21.84 -5.53 -8.35
N ARG A 19 -21.12 -6.63 -8.05
CA ARG A 19 -21.39 -7.44 -6.86
C ARG A 19 -21.12 -6.66 -5.56
N LEU A 20 -19.96 -6.00 -5.45
CA LEU A 20 -19.60 -5.22 -4.26
C LEU A 20 -20.57 -4.06 -4.00
N MET A 21 -21.07 -3.40 -5.04
CA MET A 21 -22.10 -2.36 -4.90
C MET A 21 -23.38 -2.91 -4.29
N ARG A 22 -23.82 -4.12 -4.68
CA ARG A 22 -24.98 -4.76 -4.05
C ARG A 22 -24.74 -5.03 -2.57
N TRP A 23 -23.54 -5.47 -2.21
CA TRP A 23 -23.15 -5.64 -0.81
C TRP A 23 -23.19 -4.33 -0.01
N ILE A 24 -22.54 -3.28 -0.51
CA ILE A 24 -22.52 -1.94 0.10
C ILE A 24 -23.94 -1.39 0.30
N ASN A 25 -24.83 -1.59 -0.67
CA ASN A 25 -26.22 -1.16 -0.62
C ASN A 25 -27.13 -2.09 0.18
N ARG A 26 -26.60 -3.12 0.84
CA ARG A 26 -27.37 -4.10 1.62
C ARG A 26 -28.42 -4.82 0.76
N GLN A 27 -28.01 -5.32 -0.41
CA GLN A 27 -28.84 -6.04 -1.38
C GLN A 27 -28.29 -7.45 -1.71
N ALA A 28 -27.40 -7.96 -0.87
CA ALA A 28 -26.69 -9.24 -1.06
C ALA A 28 -26.51 -10.01 0.26
N GLN A 29 -27.49 -9.94 1.17
CA GLN A 29 -27.39 -10.53 2.52
C GLN A 29 -27.25 -12.06 2.54
N GLY A 30 -27.63 -12.75 1.46
CA GLY A 30 -27.49 -14.20 1.30
C GLY A 30 -26.26 -14.63 0.49
N GLU A 31 -25.39 -13.69 0.12
CA GLU A 31 -24.23 -13.96 -0.73
C GLU A 31 -22.94 -13.94 0.09
N ILE A 32 -21.96 -14.75 -0.34
CA ILE A 32 -20.62 -14.77 0.23
C ILE A 32 -19.71 -13.99 -0.71
N PHE A 33 -18.96 -13.06 -0.13
CA PHE A 33 -17.90 -12.33 -0.82
C PHE A 33 -16.56 -12.87 -0.34
N ALA A 34 -15.71 -13.31 -1.25
CA ALA A 34 -14.48 -14.02 -0.93
C ALA A 34 -13.25 -13.29 -1.45
N VAL A 35 -12.16 -13.40 -0.69
CA VAL A 35 -10.83 -12.94 -1.10
C VAL A 35 -9.87 -14.12 -1.02
N LEU A 36 -9.16 -14.39 -2.11
CA LEU A 36 -8.18 -15.45 -2.20
C LEU A 36 -6.79 -14.86 -1.90
N ASN A 37 -6.28 -15.20 -0.71
CA ASN A 37 -4.92 -14.87 -0.29
C ASN A 37 -3.98 -15.96 -0.80
N ILE A 38 -3.50 -15.81 -2.03
CA ILE A 38 -2.51 -16.70 -2.62
C ILE A 38 -1.09 -16.19 -2.34
N ARG A 39 -0.16 -17.12 -2.16
CA ARG A 39 1.27 -16.79 -2.17
C ARG A 39 1.72 -16.67 -3.63
N THR A 40 2.20 -15.50 -4.02
CA THR A 40 2.69 -15.24 -5.38
C THR A 40 4.21 -15.40 -5.43
N ARG A 41 4.76 -15.62 -6.63
CA ARG A 41 6.20 -15.66 -6.85
C ARG A 41 6.87 -14.35 -6.43
N ALA A 42 6.24 -13.21 -6.69
CA ALA A 42 6.73 -11.91 -6.22
C ALA A 42 6.96 -11.87 -4.69
N LEU A 43 6.09 -12.51 -3.89
CA LEU A 43 6.25 -12.62 -2.43
C LEU A 43 7.36 -13.59 -2.03
N GLU A 44 7.54 -14.69 -2.76
CA GLU A 44 8.66 -15.61 -2.55
C GLU A 44 10.00 -14.94 -2.84
N ASP A 45 10.11 -14.27 -3.99
CA ASP A 45 11.31 -13.55 -4.38
C ASP A 45 11.59 -12.38 -3.43
N PHE A 46 10.54 -11.74 -2.89
CA PHE A 46 10.67 -10.73 -1.84
C PHE A 46 11.27 -11.34 -0.56
N ALA A 47 10.69 -12.44 -0.07
CA ALA A 47 11.15 -13.12 1.13
C ALA A 47 12.59 -13.66 1.01
N ALA A 48 13.01 -14.05 -0.19
CA ALA A 48 14.39 -14.47 -0.46
C ALA A 48 15.38 -13.30 -0.48
N ARG A 49 14.94 -12.11 -0.90
CA ARG A 49 15.79 -10.91 -1.04
C ARG A 49 15.90 -10.10 0.25
N TYR A 50 14.85 -10.03 1.05
CA TYR A 50 14.79 -9.15 2.22
C TYR A 50 14.66 -9.95 3.52
N SER A 51 15.58 -9.68 4.45
CA SER A 51 15.44 -10.19 5.82
C SER A 51 14.24 -9.53 6.50
N PRO A 52 13.44 -10.28 7.29
CA PRO A 52 12.31 -9.72 8.02
C PRO A 52 12.77 -8.63 9.00
N GLY A 53 11.99 -7.54 9.11
CA GLY A 53 12.26 -6.46 10.06
C GLY A 53 12.72 -5.15 9.39
N TYR A 54 13.29 -4.25 10.19
CA TYR A 54 13.68 -2.92 9.73
C TYR A 54 14.70 -3.00 8.59
N CYS A 55 14.45 -2.24 7.53
CA CYS A 55 15.28 -2.22 6.33
C CYS A 55 15.56 -0.78 5.88
N PRO A 56 16.55 -0.58 5.00
CA PRO A 56 16.71 0.69 4.30
C PRO A 56 15.44 1.04 3.49
N PRO A 57 15.25 2.34 3.15
CA PRO A 57 14.18 2.76 2.26
C PRO A 57 14.24 2.01 0.92
N PRO A 58 13.12 1.47 0.40
CA PRO A 58 13.09 0.87 -0.92
C PRO A 58 13.20 1.94 -2.01
N THR A 59 13.70 1.54 -3.18
CA THR A 59 13.65 2.39 -4.37
C THR A 59 12.23 2.39 -4.95
N LEU A 60 11.88 3.44 -5.71
CA LEU A 60 10.61 3.49 -6.46
C LEU A 60 10.51 2.34 -7.45
N GLU A 61 11.60 2.05 -8.16
CA GLU A 61 11.67 0.99 -9.15
C GLU A 61 11.41 -0.39 -8.52
N ASP A 62 12.07 -0.72 -7.40
CA ASP A 62 11.86 -1.99 -6.69
C ASP A 62 10.41 -2.17 -6.24
N ARG A 63 9.78 -1.06 -5.81
CA ARG A 63 8.39 -1.06 -5.36
C ARG A 63 7.40 -1.23 -6.49
N LEU A 64 7.57 -0.50 -7.59
CA LEU A 64 6.73 -0.64 -8.77
C LEU A 64 6.84 -2.07 -9.32
N GLN A 65 8.06 -2.56 -9.49
CA GLN A 65 8.31 -3.90 -10.02
C GLN A 65 7.70 -4.99 -9.13
N PHE A 66 7.79 -4.86 -7.80
CA PHE A 66 7.15 -5.79 -6.88
C PHE A 66 5.63 -5.81 -7.06
N TRP A 67 4.98 -4.65 -7.09
CA TRP A 67 3.53 -4.55 -7.23
C TRP A 67 3.04 -5.00 -8.59
N GLU A 68 3.74 -4.66 -9.67
CA GLU A 68 3.45 -5.15 -11.02
C GLU A 68 3.46 -6.68 -11.05
N ASN A 69 4.52 -7.32 -10.55
CA ASN A 69 4.63 -8.78 -10.54
C ASN A 69 3.55 -9.42 -9.65
N HIS A 70 3.34 -8.89 -8.45
CA HIS A 70 2.35 -9.42 -7.51
C HIS A 70 0.92 -9.31 -8.05
N LEU A 71 0.56 -8.18 -8.67
CA LEU A 71 -0.77 -7.97 -9.22
C LEU A 71 -0.98 -8.71 -10.55
N ALA A 72 0.06 -8.84 -11.39
CA ALA A 72 0.00 -9.62 -12.62
C ALA A 72 -0.31 -11.11 -12.33
N GLU A 73 0.33 -11.70 -11.33
CA GLU A 73 0.03 -13.08 -10.91
C GLU A 73 -1.39 -13.24 -10.37
N ARG A 74 -1.92 -12.19 -9.70
CA ARG A 74 -3.28 -12.17 -9.17
C ARG A 74 -4.35 -11.87 -10.22
N ALA A 75 -3.98 -11.44 -11.42
CA ALA A 75 -4.92 -11.01 -12.44
C ALA A 75 -5.90 -12.11 -12.89
N ALA A 76 -5.50 -13.37 -12.75
CA ALA A 76 -6.34 -14.53 -13.05
C ALA A 76 -7.34 -14.89 -11.92
N LEU A 77 -7.26 -14.26 -10.75
CA LEU A 77 -8.17 -14.54 -9.64
C LEU A 77 -9.54 -13.91 -9.90
N GLU A 78 -10.58 -14.75 -9.83
CA GLU A 78 -11.97 -14.31 -10.01
C GLU A 78 -12.67 -13.94 -8.68
N ASP A 79 -11.89 -13.79 -7.60
CA ASP A 79 -12.39 -13.39 -6.29
C ASP A 79 -12.99 -11.97 -6.27
N ASP A 80 -13.58 -11.57 -5.15
CA ASP A 80 -14.22 -10.25 -4.98
C ASP A 80 -13.24 -9.15 -4.56
N SER A 81 -11.93 -9.41 -4.65
CA SER A 81 -10.92 -8.40 -4.31
C SER A 81 -10.75 -7.37 -5.42
N ILE A 82 -10.49 -6.13 -5.03
CA ILE A 82 -10.05 -5.06 -5.93
C ILE A 82 -8.53 -4.98 -5.85
N PRO A 83 -7.80 -5.03 -6.98
CA PRO A 83 -6.35 -4.88 -6.95
C PRO A 83 -5.99 -3.49 -6.41
N ALA A 84 -5.14 -3.45 -5.39
CA ALA A 84 -4.66 -2.22 -4.80
C ALA A 84 -3.18 -2.36 -4.45
N ALA A 85 -2.38 -1.38 -4.86
CA ALA A 85 -1.02 -1.22 -4.38
C ALA A 85 -1.03 -0.25 -3.19
N TYR A 86 -0.63 -0.72 -2.02
CA TYR A 86 -0.49 0.16 -0.86
C TYR A 86 0.89 0.84 -0.90
N LEU A 87 0.89 2.12 -1.26
CA LEU A 87 2.07 2.97 -1.24
C LEU A 87 2.28 3.51 0.18
N SER A 88 2.79 2.65 1.06
CA SER A 88 2.88 2.92 2.50
C SER A 88 3.72 4.15 2.86
N GLU A 89 4.59 4.62 1.95
CA GLU A 89 5.35 5.87 2.07
C GLU A 89 4.43 7.07 2.22
N PHE A 90 3.26 7.05 1.57
CA PHE A 90 2.31 8.16 1.47
C PHE A 90 1.25 8.18 2.57
N ASP A 91 1.43 7.35 3.60
CA ASP A 91 0.57 7.32 4.77
C ASP A 91 1.25 8.05 5.95
N GLN A 92 1.24 7.49 7.16
CA GLN A 92 1.79 8.12 8.35
C GLN A 92 3.28 8.46 8.20
N GLY A 93 4.02 7.70 7.39
CA GLY A 93 5.40 7.96 6.99
C GLY A 93 5.59 9.38 6.46
N LEU A 94 4.87 9.74 5.39
CA LEU A 94 4.92 11.07 4.77
C LEU A 94 4.43 12.16 5.72
N TYR A 95 3.31 11.94 6.42
CA TYR A 95 2.77 12.94 7.34
C TYR A 95 3.73 13.24 8.49
N GLY A 96 4.40 12.23 9.04
CA GLY A 96 5.43 12.43 10.04
C GLY A 96 6.66 13.12 9.46
N ALA A 97 7.11 12.73 8.26
CA ALA A 97 8.22 13.39 7.58
C ALA A 97 7.99 14.89 7.35
N LEU A 98 6.75 15.28 7.02
CA LEU A 98 6.36 16.68 6.81
C LEU A 98 6.56 17.56 8.04
N VAL A 99 6.67 16.99 9.24
CA VAL A 99 6.90 17.74 10.49
C VAL A 99 8.19 17.33 11.20
N GLY A 100 9.14 16.77 10.46
CA GLY A 100 10.50 16.45 10.94
C GLY A 100 10.66 15.04 11.53
N GLY A 101 9.65 14.18 11.41
CA GLY A 101 9.74 12.77 11.74
C GLY A 101 10.65 12.01 10.77
N VAL A 102 11.21 10.89 11.23
CA VAL A 102 12.04 10.00 10.41
C VAL A 102 11.22 8.75 10.07
N PRO A 103 10.82 8.57 8.80
CA PRO A 103 10.14 7.35 8.35
C PRO A 103 10.99 6.11 8.58
N GLN A 104 10.32 5.02 8.92
CA GLN A 104 10.89 3.70 9.12
C GLN A 104 10.25 2.73 8.14
N TYR A 105 11.09 1.85 7.61
CA TYR A 105 10.73 0.86 6.62
C TYR A 105 10.97 -0.52 7.20
N MET A 106 10.07 -1.45 6.91
CA MET A 106 10.16 -2.82 7.36
C MET A 106 9.81 -3.76 6.22
N ALA A 107 10.65 -4.77 6.01
CA ALA A 107 10.32 -5.88 5.12
C ALA A 107 9.45 -6.89 5.88
N HIS A 108 8.26 -7.17 5.34
CA HIS A 108 7.34 -8.17 5.84
C HIS A 108 7.18 -9.28 4.79
N PRO A 109 7.80 -10.47 4.96
CA PRO A 109 7.83 -11.52 3.94
C PRO A 109 6.46 -11.99 3.42
N GLU A 110 5.40 -11.77 4.18
CA GLU A 110 4.05 -12.17 3.79
C GLU A 110 3.32 -11.10 2.96
N ASN A 111 3.70 -9.82 3.08
CA ASN A 111 2.92 -8.68 2.59
C ASN A 111 3.74 -7.63 1.82
N GLY A 112 5.06 -7.82 1.68
CA GLY A 112 5.98 -6.84 1.09
C GLY A 112 6.48 -5.80 2.11
N TRP A 113 6.84 -4.60 1.64
CA TRP A 113 7.32 -3.55 2.54
C TRP A 113 6.18 -2.81 3.26
N ILE A 114 6.44 -2.50 4.53
CA ILE A 114 5.65 -1.62 5.39
C ILE A 114 6.47 -0.35 5.64
N SER A 115 5.95 0.81 5.23
CA SER A 115 6.66 2.11 5.41
C SER A 115 5.82 3.24 5.99
N SER A 116 4.71 2.89 6.66
CA SER A 116 3.85 3.84 7.38
C SER A 116 4.32 4.08 8.83
N MET A 117 5.58 3.81 9.16
CA MET A 117 6.07 3.94 10.54
C MET A 117 6.91 5.20 10.70
N VAL A 118 6.65 5.97 11.75
CA VAL A 118 7.47 7.12 12.14
C VAL A 118 7.67 7.05 13.65
N HIS A 119 8.89 7.29 14.12
CA HIS A 119 9.11 7.42 15.57
C HIS A 119 8.26 8.55 16.15
N PRO A 120 7.81 8.44 17.42
CA PRO A 120 7.15 9.55 18.10
C PRO A 120 7.96 10.83 17.97
N ILE A 121 7.35 11.84 17.35
CA ILE A 121 8.02 13.12 17.03
C ILE A 121 8.06 13.99 18.29
N LEU A 122 6.99 13.93 19.08
CA LEU A 122 6.85 14.68 20.32
C LEU A 122 7.19 13.79 21.51
N LYS A 123 7.99 14.30 22.44
CA LYS A 123 8.25 13.64 23.73
C LYS A 123 7.07 13.80 24.69
N ASP A 124 6.38 14.93 24.60
CA ASP A 124 5.22 15.27 25.40
C ASP A 124 4.36 16.35 24.71
N ARG A 125 3.17 16.61 25.26
CA ARG A 125 2.17 17.52 24.68
C ARG A 125 2.64 18.98 24.57
N SER A 126 3.56 19.44 25.42
CA SER A 126 4.04 20.83 25.39
C SER A 126 4.78 21.18 24.10
N GLN A 127 5.21 20.18 23.34
CA GLN A 127 5.95 20.35 22.10
C GLN A 127 5.05 20.50 20.86
N LEU A 128 3.73 20.34 21.00
CA LEU A 128 2.78 20.39 19.88
C LEU A 128 2.85 21.73 19.12
N GLU A 129 2.90 22.84 19.85
CA GLU A 129 2.96 24.19 19.28
C GLU A 129 4.29 24.49 18.55
N ARG A 130 5.28 23.60 18.67
CA ARG A 130 6.58 23.72 18.00
C ARG A 130 6.62 23.00 16.66
N LEU A 131 5.62 22.15 16.35
CA LEU A 131 5.54 21.48 15.05
C LEU A 131 5.40 22.52 13.94
N ARG A 132 6.24 22.38 12.91
CA ARG A 132 6.20 23.20 11.71
C ARG A 132 6.26 22.27 10.51
N PHE A 133 5.55 22.64 9.46
CA PHE A 133 5.67 21.96 8.18
C PHE A 133 7.03 22.27 7.57
N ASP A 134 7.86 21.24 7.44
CA ASP A 134 9.12 21.31 6.71
C ASP A 134 8.96 20.72 5.31
N ARG A 135 8.48 21.54 4.38
CA ARG A 135 8.33 21.16 2.96
C ARG A 135 9.67 20.87 2.28
N GLY A 136 10.76 21.35 2.85
CA GLY A 136 12.11 21.13 2.35
C GLY A 136 12.78 19.91 2.97
N GLY A 137 12.18 19.26 3.96
CA GLY A 137 12.84 18.25 4.79
C GLY A 137 13.32 17.03 4.01
N PRO A 138 14.35 16.31 4.50
CA PRO A 138 14.94 15.17 3.81
C PRO A 138 13.91 14.07 3.49
N GLY A 139 12.96 13.80 4.39
CA GLY A 139 11.89 12.82 4.14
C GLY A 139 10.89 13.27 3.06
N VAL A 140 10.63 14.57 2.93
CA VAL A 140 9.76 15.11 1.86
C VAL A 140 10.50 15.08 0.52
N ARG A 141 11.79 15.45 0.49
CA ARG A 141 12.60 15.40 -0.74
C ARG A 141 12.75 13.99 -1.28
N GLY A 142 12.94 12.99 -0.41
CA GLY A 142 13.03 11.58 -0.81
C GLY A 142 11.75 11.06 -1.46
N ASN A 143 10.59 11.45 -0.95
CA ASN A 143 9.29 11.06 -1.53
C ASN A 143 8.86 11.92 -2.72
N ARG A 144 9.50 13.07 -2.97
CA ARG A 144 9.15 13.94 -4.12
C ARG A 144 9.41 13.27 -5.47
N ALA A 145 10.32 12.30 -5.54
CA ALA A 145 10.53 11.50 -6.75
C ALA A 145 9.34 10.58 -7.09
N TRP A 146 8.40 10.42 -6.17
CA TRP A 146 7.23 9.57 -6.28
C TRP A 146 5.94 10.36 -6.58
N LEU A 147 6.00 11.70 -6.60
CA LEU A 147 4.90 12.64 -6.85
C LEU A 147 5.05 13.33 -8.21
#